data_AF-A0A955BKS8-F1
#
_entry.id   AF-A0A955BKS8-F1
#
_cell.length_a   1.000
_cell.length_b   1.000
_cell.length_c   1.000
_cell.angle_alpha   90.00
_cell.angle_beta   90.00
_cell.angle_gamma   90.00
#
_symmetry.space_group_name_H-M   'P 1'
#
loop_
_entity.id
_entity.type
_entity.pdbx_description
1 polymer ?
#
loop_
_entity_poly.entity_id
_entity_poly.type
_entity_poly.pdbx_seq_one_letter_code
_entity_poly.pdbx_strand_id
1 'polypeptide(L)'
;MARFGELVKEYRSAGGWSLRELCAANGFDAGNSSKLERSRFPAPDSDERVEMYARALELREGGEQWFNQIDAAAAESGRLPSDLLSDGELVDKLPALFWTIHSERQASGIDSDELVERILSRA
;
A
#
# COMPACT_ATOMS: atom_id res chain seq x y z
N MET A 1 -3.94 -5.96 -7.09
CA MET A 1 -3.20 -5.55 -5.88
C MET A 1 -3.93 -6.05 -4.64
N ALA A 2 -3.20 -6.58 -3.65
CA ALA A 2 -3.79 -6.99 -2.37
C ALA A 2 -4.23 -5.76 -1.57
N ARG A 3 -5.31 -5.88 -0.77
CA ARG A 3 -5.74 -4.80 0.12
C ARG A 3 -4.83 -4.69 1.33
N PHE A 4 -4.76 -3.52 1.96
CA PHE A 4 -3.90 -3.29 3.12
C PHE A 4 -4.15 -4.33 4.23
N GLY A 5 -5.42 -4.60 4.55
CA GLY A 5 -5.80 -5.60 5.55
C GLY A 5 -5.34 -7.03 5.22
N GLU A 6 -5.34 -7.40 3.95
CA GLU A 6 -4.89 -8.72 3.50
C GLU A 6 -3.39 -8.87 3.69
N LEU A 7 -2.61 -7.83 3.35
CA LEU A 7 -1.17 -7.79 3.58
C LEU A 7 -0.81 -7.84 5.07
N VAL A 8 -1.55 -7.12 5.92
CA VAL A 8 -1.36 -7.18 7.39
C VAL A 8 -1.53 -8.62 7.88
N LYS A 9 -2.58 -9.31 7.42
CA LYS A 9 -2.83 -10.71 7.80
C LYS A 9 -1.74 -11.65 7.29
N GLU A 10 -1.30 -11.47 6.04
CA GLU A 10 -0.27 -12.27 5.40
C GLU A 10 1.06 -12.13 6.16
N TYR A 11 1.53 -10.90 6.34
CA TYR A 11 2.81 -10.63 7.01
C TYR A 11 2.78 -11.03 8.48
N ARG A 12 1.65 -10.84 9.18
CA ARG A 12 1.48 -11.31 10.56
C ARG A 12 1.64 -12.82 10.65
N SER A 13 1.00 -13.55 9.73
CA SER A 13 1.03 -15.01 9.71
C SER A 13 2.42 -15.54 9.31
N ALA A 14 3.10 -14.86 8.37
CA ALA A 14 4.46 -15.18 7.96
C ALA A 14 5.48 -14.93 9.08
N GLY A 15 5.28 -13.88 9.89
CA GLY A 15 6.08 -13.60 11.09
C GLY A 15 5.76 -14.49 12.30
N GLY A 16 4.80 -15.42 12.18
CA GLY A 16 4.45 -16.36 13.26
C GLY A 16 3.59 -15.77 14.37
N TRP A 17 3.06 -14.56 14.21
CA TRP A 17 2.24 -13.90 15.21
C TRP A 17 0.77 -14.31 15.09
N SER A 18 0.11 -14.64 16.20
CA SER A 18 -1.36 -14.60 16.23
C SER A 18 -1.86 -13.15 16.27
N LEU A 19 -3.10 -12.93 15.82
CA LEU A 19 -3.73 -11.60 15.87
C LEU A 19 -3.75 -11.04 17.30
N ARG A 20 -4.02 -11.88 18.30
CA ARG A 20 -4.08 -11.45 19.70
C ARG A 20 -2.70 -11.10 20.24
N GLU A 21 -1.67 -11.87 19.92
CA GLU A 21 -0.29 -11.57 20.35
C GLU A 21 0.20 -10.26 19.75
N LEU A 22 0.02 -10.06 18.44
CA LEU A 22 0.41 -8.82 17.76
C LEU A 22 -0.31 -7.62 18.40
N CYS A 23 -1.62 -7.75 18.64
CA CYS A 23 -2.41 -6.67 19.23
C CYS A 23 -2.00 -6.36 20.68
N ALA A 24 -1.76 -7.38 21.50
CA ALA A 24 -1.35 -7.20 22.89
C ALA A 24 0.05 -6.57 23.00
N ALA A 25 0.99 -6.97 22.14
CA ALA A 25 2.35 -6.44 22.12
C ALA A 25 2.43 -4.97 21.69
N ASN A 26 1.52 -4.54 20.80
CA ASN A 26 1.56 -3.22 20.17
C ASN A 26 0.41 -2.27 20.58
N GLY A 27 -0.45 -2.71 21.52
CA GLY A 27 -1.57 -1.90 22.01
C GLY A 27 -2.71 -1.71 21.01
N PHE A 28 -2.86 -2.60 20.03
CA PHE A 28 -3.96 -2.55 19.06
C PHE A 28 -5.24 -3.18 19.62
N ASP A 29 -6.40 -2.70 19.16
CA ASP A 29 -7.67 -3.35 19.44
C ASP A 29 -7.85 -4.57 18.53
N ALA A 30 -7.95 -5.77 19.12
CA ALA A 30 -8.11 -7.02 18.38
C ALA A 30 -9.39 -7.05 17.53
N GLY A 31 -10.46 -6.37 17.96
CA GLY A 31 -11.71 -6.27 17.22
C GLY A 31 -11.56 -5.47 15.93
N ASN A 32 -10.86 -4.33 16.01
CA ASN A 32 -10.56 -3.47 14.88
C ASN A 32 -9.55 -4.12 13.94
N SER A 33 -8.44 -4.67 14.46
CA SER A 33 -7.46 -5.42 13.65
C SER A 33 -8.10 -6.61 12.95
N SER A 34 -9.04 -7.32 13.59
CA SER A 34 -9.79 -8.40 12.92
C SER A 34 -10.70 -7.91 11.80
N LYS A 35 -11.33 -6.74 11.94
CA LYS A 35 -12.15 -6.14 10.88
C LYS A 35 -11.27 -5.66 9.72
N LEU A 36 -10.12 -5.05 10.05
CA LEU A 36 -9.10 -4.62 9.10
C LEU A 36 -8.59 -5.80 8.26
N GLU A 37 -8.12 -6.88 8.90
CA GLU A 37 -7.59 -8.06 8.20
C GLU A 37 -8.61 -8.81 7.32
N ARG A 38 -9.89 -8.53 7.52
CA ARG A 38 -11.00 -9.07 6.70
C ARG A 38 -11.54 -8.04 5.72
N SER A 39 -10.82 -6.94 5.51
CA SER A 39 -11.17 -5.85 4.61
C SER A 39 -12.56 -5.25 4.91
N ARG A 40 -13.01 -5.34 6.17
CA ARG A 40 -14.26 -4.72 6.64
C ARG A 40 -14.03 -3.30 7.10
N PHE A 41 -12.83 -3.01 7.60
CA PHE A 41 -12.36 -1.65 7.83
C PHE A 41 -11.34 -1.30 6.76
N PRO A 42 -11.37 -0.05 6.24
CA PRO A 42 -10.39 0.40 5.29
C PRO A 42 -9.01 0.53 5.95
N ALA A 43 -7.99 0.71 5.11
CA ALA A 43 -6.68 1.15 5.58
C ALA A 43 -6.78 2.41 6.47
N PRO A 44 -5.89 2.55 7.48
CA PRO A 44 -5.80 3.79 8.25
C PRO A 44 -5.47 4.99 7.36
N ASP A 45 -6.16 6.12 7.55
CA ASP A 45 -5.91 7.34 6.78
C ASP A 45 -4.60 8.05 7.15
N SER A 46 -4.03 7.74 8.31
CA SER A 46 -2.81 8.37 8.83
C SER A 46 -1.60 7.50 8.54
N ASP A 47 -0.61 8.04 7.85
CA ASP A 47 0.65 7.36 7.53
C ASP A 47 1.34 6.84 8.80
N GLU A 48 1.31 7.61 9.90
CA GLU A 48 1.80 7.16 11.22
C GLU A 48 1.20 5.83 11.65
N ARG A 49 -0.12 5.64 11.51
CA ARG A 49 -0.76 4.36 11.89
C ARG A 49 -0.44 3.25 10.91
N VAL A 50 -0.27 3.55 9.63
CA VAL A 50 0.17 2.56 8.63
C VAL A 50 1.58 2.09 9.00
N GLU A 51 2.49 3.00 9.30
CA GLU A 51 3.85 2.67 9.77
C GLU A 51 3.86 1.91 11.09
N MET A 52 2.95 2.23 12.02
CA MET A 52 2.81 1.46 13.27
C MET A 52 2.49 -0.01 13.00
N TYR A 53 1.62 -0.30 12.03
CA TYR A 53 1.36 -1.69 11.61
C TYR A 53 2.62 -2.33 11.00
N ALA A 54 3.34 -1.62 10.13
CA ALA A 54 4.55 -2.13 9.50
C ALA A 54 5.65 -2.46 10.53
N ARG A 55 5.86 -1.55 11.50
CA ARG A 55 6.80 -1.74 12.62
C ARG A 55 6.36 -2.89 13.53
N ALA A 56 5.07 -3.00 13.85
CA ALA A 56 4.53 -4.09 14.68
C ALA A 56 4.73 -5.46 14.03
N LEU A 57 4.71 -5.50 12.69
CA LEU A 57 4.98 -6.69 11.89
C LEU A 57 6.48 -6.93 11.66
N GLU A 58 7.35 -6.13 12.28
CA GLU A 58 8.81 -6.20 12.15
C GLU A 58 9.29 -6.07 10.70
N LEU A 59 8.56 -5.34 9.86
CA LEU A 59 8.97 -5.08 8.48
C LEU A 59 10.18 -4.16 8.46
N ARG A 60 11.12 -4.45 7.57
CA ARG A 60 12.30 -3.61 7.36
C ARG A 60 11.88 -2.30 6.68
N GLU A 61 12.09 -1.17 7.35
CA GLU A 61 11.91 0.16 6.76
C GLU A 61 12.67 0.28 5.43
N GLY A 62 11.98 0.78 4.39
CA GLY A 62 12.53 0.88 3.03
C GLY A 62 12.69 -0.47 2.30
N GLY A 63 12.23 -1.58 2.88
CA GLY A 63 12.16 -2.87 2.21
C GLY A 63 10.93 -3.02 1.32
N GLU A 64 10.92 -4.06 0.49
CA GLU A 64 9.79 -4.35 -0.42
C GLU A 64 8.45 -4.51 0.32
N GLN A 65 8.41 -5.30 1.41
CA GLN A 65 7.20 -5.49 2.21
C GLN A 65 6.72 -4.20 2.88
N TRP A 66 7.66 -3.32 3.24
CA TRP A 66 7.34 -2.01 3.79
C TRP A 66 6.62 -1.18 2.74
N PHE A 67 7.22 -0.98 1.56
CA PHE A 67 6.59 -0.21 0.48
C PHE A 67 5.27 -0.83 0.03
N ASN A 68 5.20 -2.16 -0.14
CA ASN A 68 3.95 -2.84 -0.48
C ASN A 68 2.82 -2.52 0.51
N GLN A 69 3.12 -2.43 1.80
CA GLN A 69 2.13 -2.08 2.80
C GLN A 69 1.73 -0.60 2.77
N ILE A 70 2.70 0.32 2.65
CA ILE A 70 2.42 1.76 2.56
C ILE A 70 1.63 2.08 1.29
N ASP A 71 2.06 1.54 0.15
CA ASP A 71 1.43 1.76 -1.16
C ASP A 71 0.01 1.19 -1.20
N ALA A 72 -0.22 0.02 -0.60
CA ALA A 72 -1.55 -0.55 -0.51
C ALA A 72 -2.50 0.32 0.33
N ALA A 73 -2.02 0.91 1.43
CA ALA A 73 -2.82 1.83 2.24
C ALA A 73 -3.13 3.12 1.47
N ALA A 74 -2.13 3.71 0.81
CA ALA A 74 -2.30 4.91 0.00
C ALA A 74 -3.30 4.67 -1.15
N ALA A 75 -3.14 3.58 -1.89
CA ALA A 75 -4.02 3.20 -2.99
C ALA A 75 -5.47 2.97 -2.54
N GLU A 76 -5.69 2.29 -1.40
CA GLU A 76 -7.02 2.06 -0.85
C GLU A 76 -7.72 3.38 -0.43
N SER A 77 -6.95 4.36 0.06
CA SER A 77 -7.44 5.72 0.36
C SER A 77 -7.51 6.65 -0.86
N GLY A 78 -7.11 6.21 -2.06
CA GLY A 78 -7.05 7.04 -3.25
C GLY A 78 -6.01 8.17 -3.19
N ARG A 79 -4.94 7.96 -2.41
CA ARG A 79 -3.82 8.89 -2.22
C ARG A 79 -2.54 8.35 -2.87
N LEU A 80 -1.59 9.23 -3.14
CA LEU A 80 -0.22 8.84 -3.42
C LEU A 80 0.55 8.65 -2.10
N PRO A 81 1.51 7.70 -2.04
CA PRO A 81 2.44 7.57 -0.92
C PRO A 81 3.15 8.89 -0.60
N SER A 82 3.32 9.19 0.68
CA SER A 82 3.86 10.48 1.14
C SER A 82 5.35 10.66 0.85
N ASP A 83 6.10 9.56 0.80
CA ASP A 83 7.49 9.56 0.37
C ASP A 83 7.63 10.01 -1.10
N LEU A 84 6.75 9.54 -1.99
CA LEU A 84 6.72 10.01 -3.39
C LEU A 84 6.33 11.49 -3.51
N LEU A 85 5.43 11.97 -2.66
CA LEU A 85 5.03 13.39 -2.64
C LEU A 85 6.12 14.31 -2.06
N SER A 86 7.07 13.76 -1.31
CA SER A 86 8.19 14.53 -0.75
C SER A 86 9.29 14.84 -1.78
N ASP A 87 9.30 14.12 -2.91
CA ASP A 87 10.20 14.36 -4.04
C ASP A 87 9.57 15.37 -5.02
N GLY A 88 9.99 16.62 -4.91
CA GLY A 88 9.50 17.70 -5.78
C GLY A 88 9.77 17.47 -7.27
N GLU A 89 10.90 16.83 -7.63
CA GLU A 89 11.24 16.56 -9.03
C GLU A 89 10.34 15.48 -9.62
N LEU A 90 9.99 14.46 -8.82
CA LEU A 90 9.02 13.44 -9.19
C LEU A 90 7.61 14.04 -9.33
N VAL A 91 7.19 14.86 -8.36
CA VAL A 91 5.89 15.51 -8.35
C VAL A 91 5.69 16.37 -9.61
N ASP A 92 6.70 17.10 -10.04
CA ASP A 92 6.66 17.91 -11.26
C ASP A 92 6.45 17.07 -12.53
N LYS A 93 6.83 15.79 -12.51
CA LYS A 93 6.67 14.85 -13.63
C LYS A 93 5.33 14.10 -13.61
N LEU A 94 4.60 14.10 -12.49
CA LEU A 94 3.32 13.40 -12.36
C LEU A 94 2.27 13.80 -13.41
N PRO A 95 2.09 15.09 -13.77
CA PRO A 95 1.12 15.46 -14.80
C PRO A 95 1.41 14.81 -16.16
N ALA A 96 2.70 14.69 -16.54
CA ALA A 96 3.10 14.02 -17.76
C ALA A 96 2.79 12.52 -17.71
N LEU A 97 3.06 11.87 -16.57
CA LEU A 97 2.72 10.46 -16.36
C LEU A 97 1.21 10.22 -16.43
N PHE A 98 0.40 11.07 -15.79
CA PHE A 98 -1.06 10.98 -15.84
C PHE A 98 -1.58 11.15 -17.27
N TRP A 99 -1.02 12.10 -18.02
CA TRP A 99 -1.34 12.25 -19.44
C TRP A 99 -1.01 10.99 -20.25
N THR A 100 0.15 10.37 -20.03
CA THR A 100 0.51 9.11 -20.67
C THR A 100 -0.52 8.02 -20.37
N ILE A 101 -0.88 7.84 -19.09
CA ILE A 101 -1.92 6.88 -18.66
C ILE A 101 -3.25 7.16 -19.36
N HIS A 102 -3.69 8.42 -19.41
CA HIS A 102 -4.93 8.80 -20.10
C HIS A 102 -4.88 8.53 -21.60
N SER A 103 -3.74 8.80 -22.25
CA SER A 103 -3.57 8.63 -23.69
C SER A 103 -3.57 7.16 -24.10
N GLU A 104 -2.83 6.31 -23.40
CA GLU A 104 -2.74 4.87 -23.67
C GLU A 104 -4.11 4.18 -23.44
N ARG A 105 -4.87 4.57 -22.40
CA ARG A 105 -6.22 4.03 -22.15
C ARG A 105 -7.21 4.38 -23.27
N GLN A 106 -7.07 5.55 -23.87
CA GLN A 106 -7.91 5.99 -24.99
C GLN A 106 -7.50 5.34 -26.31
N ALA A 107 -6.20 5.09 -26.50
CA ALA A 107 -5.65 4.65 -27.77
C ALA A 107 -5.89 3.16 -28.07
N SER A 108 -6.03 2.27 -27.07
CA SER A 108 -6.07 0.84 -27.39
C SER A 108 -6.98 -0.05 -26.56
N GLY A 109 -7.92 0.49 -25.76
CA GLY A 109 -8.86 -0.34 -24.99
C GLY A 109 -8.16 -1.34 -24.06
N ILE A 110 -6.93 -1.00 -23.66
CA ILE A 110 -5.97 -1.85 -22.96
C ILE A 110 -6.43 -2.06 -21.52
N ASP A 111 -6.29 -3.28 -21.01
CA ASP A 111 -6.47 -3.57 -19.58
C ASP A 111 -5.30 -3.02 -18.74
N SER A 112 -5.52 -2.86 -17.44
CA SER A 112 -4.58 -2.21 -16.51
C SER A 112 -3.21 -2.89 -16.47
N ASP A 113 -3.16 -4.22 -16.62
CA ASP A 113 -1.91 -4.99 -16.55
C ASP A 113 -0.99 -4.73 -17.76
N GLU A 114 -1.55 -4.70 -18.97
CA GLU A 114 -0.76 -4.40 -20.18
C GLU A 114 -0.28 -2.93 -20.19
N LEU A 115 -1.05 -2.01 -19.57
CA LEU A 115 -0.58 -0.64 -19.36
C LEU A 115 0.63 -0.58 -18.43
N VAL A 116 0.62 -1.34 -17.34
CA VAL A 116 1.77 -1.42 -16.41
C VAL A 116 3.00 -1.98 -17.11
N GLU A 117 2.86 -3.07 -17.88
CA GLU A 117 3.97 -3.64 -18.66
C GLU A 117 4.58 -2.63 -19.66
N ARG A 118 3.74 -1.82 -20.31
CA ARG A 118 4.19 -0.77 -21.22
C ARG A 118 4.95 0.35 -20.52
N ILE A 119 4.52 0.74 -19.32
CA ILE A 119 5.23 1.75 -18.52
C ILE A 119 6.59 1.20 -18.09
N LEU A 120 6.64 -0.04 -17.60
CA LEU A 120 7.87 -0.69 -17.13
C LEU A 120 8.87 -0.98 -18.24
N SER A 121 8.40 -1.28 -19.47
CA SER A 121 9.27 -1.55 -20.62
C SER A 121 9.87 -0.30 -21.28
N ARG A 122 9.41 0.91 -20.89
CA ARG A 122 9.94 2.20 -21.36
C ARG A 122 10.87 2.89 -20.35
N ALA A 123 11.01 2.34 -19.14
CA ALA A 123 11.94 2.80 -18.11
C ALA A 123 13.30 2.12 -18.24
#